data_AF-A0A563DW60-F1
#
_entry.id   AF-A0A563DW60-F1
#
_cell.length_a   1.000
_cell.length_b   1.000
_cell.length_c   1.000
_cell.angle_alpha   90.00
_cell.angle_beta   90.00
_cell.angle_gamma   90.00
#
_symmetry.space_group_name_H-M   'P 1'
#
loop_
_entity.id
_entity.type
_entity.pdbx_description
1 polymer ?
#
loop_
_entity_poly.entity_id
_entity_poly.type
_entity_poly.pdbx_seq_one_letter_code
_entity_poly.pdbx_strand_id
1 'polypeptide(L)' 'MSGIQHRTIADVVPVFGVSTKTIRNYIKQGIIPQPPVVTYGLRDVSVFPDDYIEESKRRLRERRNGTDGDG' A
#
# COMPACT_ATOMS: atom_id res chain seq x y z
N MET A 1 3.71 8.98 -22.69
CA MET A 1 4.87 8.92 -21.77
C MET A 1 4.33 8.67 -20.38
N SER A 2 4.24 7.42 -19.94
CA SER A 2 3.76 7.09 -18.60
C SER A 2 4.91 7.30 -17.62
N GLY A 3 5.11 8.54 -17.17
CA GLY A 3 6.07 8.83 -16.11
C GLY A 3 5.65 8.03 -14.89
N ILE A 4 6.49 7.09 -14.47
CA ILE A 4 6.25 6.28 -13.27
C ILE A 4 6.21 7.27 -12.10
N GLN A 5 5.01 7.64 -11.66
CA GLN A 5 4.85 8.46 -10.47
C GLN A 5 5.22 7.57 -9.29
N HIS A 6 6.46 7.69 -8.82
CA HIS A 6 6.92 7.07 -7.60
C HIS A 6 6.22 7.74 -6.42
N ARG A 7 4.98 7.31 -6.13
CA ARG A 7 4.22 7.82 -4.98
C ARG A 7 4.90 7.33 -3.71
N THR A 8 5.10 8.24 -2.78
CA THR A 8 5.62 7.93 -1.45
C THR A 8 4.49 7.51 -0.53
N ILE A 9 4.84 7.05 0.68
CA ILE A 9 3.82 6.70 1.68
C ILE A 9 2.89 7.88 2.01
N ALA A 10 3.38 9.13 1.94
CA ALA A 10 2.58 10.32 2.21
C ALA A 10 1.53 10.55 1.11
N ASP A 11 1.89 10.29 -0.14
CA ASP A 11 0.99 10.45 -1.29
C ASP A 11 -0.15 9.43 -1.30
N VAL A 12 0.08 8.24 -0.72
CA VAL A 12 -0.91 7.18 -0.69
C VAL A 12 -1.84 7.20 0.52
N VAL A 13 -1.50 7.92 1.59
CA VAL A 13 -2.40 8.14 2.75
C VAL A 13 -3.82 8.56 2.33
N PRO A 14 -4.03 9.61 1.51
CA PRO A 14 -5.37 9.99 1.08
C PRO A 14 -6.03 8.92 0.18
N VAL A 15 -5.22 8.14 -0.55
CA VAL A 15 -5.70 7.10 -1.48
C VAL A 15 -6.24 5.87 -0.73
N PHE A 16 -5.60 5.51 0.38
CA PHE A 16 -6.04 4.44 1.27
C PHE A 16 -7.06 4.90 2.31
N GLY A 17 -7.20 6.21 2.54
CA GLY A 17 -8.12 6.78 3.53
C GLY A 17 -7.73 6.47 4.98
N VAL A 18 -6.46 6.09 5.23
CA VAL A 18 -5.96 5.74 6.57
C VAL A 18 -4.60 6.38 6.82
N SER A 19 -4.24 6.53 8.09
CA SER A 19 -2.96 7.12 8.49
C SER A 19 -1.75 6.31 8.01
N THR A 20 -0.60 6.99 7.84
CA THR A 20 0.70 6.36 7.56
C THR A 20 1.03 5.23 8.54
N LYS A 21 0.69 5.41 9.82
CA LYS A 21 0.91 4.41 10.87
C LYS A 21 0.07 3.16 10.61
N THR A 22 -1.19 3.34 10.20
CA THR A 22 -2.09 2.24 9.84
C THR A 22 -1.57 1.47 8.63
N ILE A 23 -1.11 2.17 7.57
CA ILE A 23 -0.53 1.54 6.37
C ILE A 23 0.69 0.69 6.75
N ARG A 24 1.63 1.25 7.55
CA ARG A 24 2.79 0.50 8.05
C ARG A 24 2.38 -0.71 8.88
N ASN A 25 1.33 -0.57 9.69
CA ASN A 25 0.81 -1.68 10.47
C ASN A 25 0.20 -2.77 9.57
N TYR A 26 -0.53 -2.41 8.52
CA TYR A 26 -1.07 -3.37 7.54
C TYR A 26 0.04 -4.13 6.82
N ILE A 27 1.13 -3.45 6.44
CA ILE A 27 2.32 -4.08 5.86
C ILE A 27 2.95 -5.04 6.88
N LYS A 28 3.16 -4.59 8.13
CA LYS A 28 3.74 -5.40 9.21
C LYS A 28 2.91 -6.63 9.54
N GLN A 29 1.58 -6.51 9.48
CA GLN A 29 0.63 -7.59 9.71
C GLN A 29 0.46 -8.51 8.48
N GLY A 30 1.11 -8.20 7.35
CA GLY A 30 1.00 -8.97 6.11
C GLY A 30 -0.36 -8.85 5.40
N ILE A 31 -1.17 -7.85 5.77
CA ILE A 31 -2.50 -7.60 5.17
C ILE A 31 -2.34 -7.10 3.74
N ILE A 32 -1.41 -6.16 3.55
CA ILE A 32 -0.98 -5.70 2.23
C ILE A 32 0.49 -6.09 2.06
N PRO A 33 0.95 -6.34 0.81
CA PRO A 33 2.33 -6.76 0.55
C PRO A 33 3.34 -5.71 1.01
N GLN A 34 4.62 -6.09 1.13
CA GLN A 34 5.67 -5.09 1.35
C GLN A 34 5.82 -4.23 0.10
N PRO A 35 5.91 -2.89 0.23
CA PRO A 35 6.11 -2.02 -0.92
C PRO A 35 7.49 -2.27 -1.53
N PRO A 36 7.61 -2.19 -2.86
CA PRO A 36 8.91 -2.24 -3.51
C PRO A 36 9.80 -1.11 -2.98
N VAL A 37 11.07 -1.44 -2.78
CA VAL A 37 12.09 -0.51 -2.36
C VAL A 37 12.96 -0.21 -3.56
N VAL A 38 13.07 1.08 -3.90
CA VAL A 38 13.99 1.56 -4.93
C VAL A 38 15.12 2.33 -4.29
N THR A 39 16.34 2.09 -4.75
CA THR A 39 17.51 2.82 -4.30
C THR A 39 17.61 4.11 -5.08
N TYR A 40 17.40 5.24 -4.40
CA TYR A 40 17.57 6.58 -4.95
C TYR A 40 18.90 7.16 -4.45
N GLY A 41 19.94 7.07 -5.28
CA GLY A 41 21.30 7.44 -4.91
C GLY A 41 21.85 6.51 -3.82
N LEU A 42 21.97 7.04 -2.58
CA LEU A 42 22.48 6.32 -1.41
C LEU A 42 21.37 5.89 -0.42
N ARG A 43 20.10 6.14 -0.74
CA ARG A 43 18.98 5.87 0.16
C ARG A 43 17.97 4.93 -0.47
N ASP A 44 17.55 3.96 0.33
CA ASP A 44 16.45 3.07 -0.02
C ASP A 44 15.12 3.73 0.33
N VAL A 45 14.25 3.85 -0.66
CA VAL A 45 12.94 4.48 -0.53
C VAL A 45 11.85 3.51 -0.93
N SER A 46 10.90 3.28 -0.03
CA SER A 46 9.69 2.51 -0.35
C SER A 46 8.80 3.33 -1.28
N VAL A 47 8.51 2.77 -2.45
CA VAL A 47 7.64 3.37 -3.46
C VAL A 47 6.34 2.59 -3.59
N PHE A 48 5.29 3.31 -3.93
CA PHE A 48 3.94 2.78 -4.01
C PHE A 48 3.40 2.99 -5.42
N PRO A 49 3.83 2.18 -6.40
CA PRO A 49 3.30 2.28 -7.77
C PRO A 49 1.80 1.97 -7.81
N ASP A 50 1.13 2.41 -8.86
CA ASP A 50 -0.33 2.25 -9.00
C ASP A 50 -0.75 0.78 -8.90
N ASP A 51 -0.03 -0.15 -9.54
CA ASP A 51 -0.29 -1.60 -9.44
C ASP A 51 -0.26 -2.11 -7.98
N TYR A 52 0.69 -1.61 -7.18
CA TYR A 52 0.78 -1.97 -5.76
C TYR A 52 -0.43 -1.44 -4.98
N ILE A 53 -0.86 -0.21 -5.29
CA ILE A 53 -2.01 0.42 -4.64
C ILE A 53 -3.28 -0.35 -4.96
N GLU A 54 -3.50 -0.73 -6.22
CA GLU A 54 -4.67 -1.49 -6.66
C GLU A 54 -4.73 -2.86 -5.97
N GLU A 55 -3.62 -3.60 -5.96
CA GLU A 55 -3.53 -4.90 -5.29
C GLU A 55 -3.77 -4.77 -3.77
N SER A 56 -3.16 -3.77 -3.14
CA SER A 56 -3.34 -3.51 -1.72
C SER A 56 -4.80 -3.17 -1.39
N LYS A 57 -5.48 -2.37 -2.22
CA LYS A 57 -6.91 -2.09 -2.08
C LYS A 57 -7.76 -3.34 -2.24
N ARG A 58 -7.44 -4.22 -3.19
CA ARG A 58 -8.14 -5.49 -3.39
C ARG A 58 -8.09 -6.35 -2.12
N ARG A 59 -6.90 -6.56 -1.56
CA ARG A 59 -6.72 -7.33 -0.30
C ARG A 59 -7.46 -6.73 0.89
N LEU A 60 -7.46 -5.40 1.02
CA LEU A 60 -8.18 -4.71 2.09
C LEU A 60 -9.70 -4.88 1.95
N ARG A 61 -10.24 -4.87 0.72
CA ARG A 61 -11.65 -5.14 0.45
C ARG A 61 -12.01 -6.60 0.75
N GLU A 62 -11.19 -7.55 0.33
CA GLU A 62 -11.39 -8.98 0.60
C GLU A 62 -11.45 -9.26 2.11
N ARG A 63 -10.53 -8.66 2.88
CA ARG A 63 -10.56 -8.75 4.34
C ARG A 63 -11.81 -8.13 4.95
N ARG A 64 -12.27 -6.98 4.43
CA ARG A 64 -13.49 -6.33 4.91
C ARG A 64 -14.73 -7.18 4.61
N ASN A 65 -14.79 -7.80 3.43
CA ASN A 65 -15.92 -8.58 2.96
C ASN A 65 -15.96 -10.00 3.55
N GLY A 66 -14.81 -10.52 4.02
CA GLY A 66 -14.70 -11.83 4.68
C GLY A 66 -15.17 -11.86 6.13
N THR A 67 -15.50 -10.72 6.74
CA THR A 67 -16.05 -10.65 8.12
C THR A 67 -17.59 -10.65 8.14
N ASP A 68 -18.24 -10.71 6.97
CA ASP A 68 -19.72 -10.77 6.82
C ASP A 68 -20.21 -12.17 6.38
N GLY A 69 -19.40 -13.21 6.56
CA GLY A 69 -19.67 -14.56 6.02
C GLY A 69 -19.42 -15.72 6.98
N ASP A 70 -19.43 -15.48 8.29
CA ASP A 70 -19.50 -16.56 9.30
C ASP A 70 -20.72 -16.27 10.18
N GLY A 71 -21.85 -16.84 9.76
CA GLY A 71 -23.13 -16.88 10.46
C GLY A 71 -23.64 -18.31 10.50
#